data_AF-A0A2E4PMU6-F1
#
_entry.id   AF-A0A2E4PMU6-F1
#
_cell.length_a   1.000
_cell.length_b   1.000
_cell.length_c   1.000
_cell.angle_alpha   90.00
_cell.angle_beta   90.00
_cell.angle_gamma   90.00
#
_symmetry.space_group_name_H-M   'P 1'
#
loop_
_entity.id
_entity.type
_entity.pdbx_description
1 polymer ?
#
loop_
_entity_poly.entity_id
_entity_poly.type
_entity_poly.pdbx_seq_one_letter_code
_entity_poly.pdbx_strand_id
1 'polypeptide(L)'
;MKDKIRIISIVSYLLIILVGQMIGLPFIFWLIFTVFDFGNTDQLFAMFGVIGVIGVGINLSKWKNKKLLTIVSFALMLSPIISRLTQVPIEMFDYLAFEIPLTIFIIAYLIFIVLNMLEKKTECK
;
A
#
# COMPACT_ATOMS: atom_id res chain seq x y z
N MET A 1 -16.24 -7.25 -9.04
CA MET A 1 -14.85 -7.71 -9.33
C MET A 1 -13.81 -6.73 -8.80
N LYS A 2 -13.92 -5.45 -9.18
CA LYS A 2 -13.08 -4.35 -8.69
C LYS A 2 -12.92 -4.29 -7.16
N ASP A 3 -14.01 -4.39 -6.40
CA ASP A 3 -13.92 -4.37 -4.92
C ASP A 3 -13.16 -5.56 -4.33
N LYS A 4 -13.24 -6.74 -4.97
CA LYS A 4 -12.47 -7.92 -4.54
C LYS A 4 -10.98 -7.71 -4.75
N ILE A 5 -10.59 -7.17 -5.91
CA ILE A 5 -9.20 -6.87 -6.25
C ILE A 5 -8.63 -5.80 -5.30
N ARG A 6 -9.43 -4.78 -4.98
CA ARG A 6 -9.09 -3.78 -3.97
C ARG A 6 -8.81 -4.42 -2.61
N ILE A 7 -9.71 -5.28 -2.13
CA ILE A 7 -9.53 -5.96 -0.84
C ILE A 7 -8.27 -6.82 -0.86
N ILE A 8 -8.04 -7.59 -1.93
CA ILE A 8 -6.82 -8.40 -2.09
C ILE A 8 -5.58 -7.50 -2.00
N SER A 9 -5.55 -6.36 -2.70
CA SER A 9 -4.40 -5.45 -2.63
C SER A 9 -4.15 -4.91 -1.22
N ILE A 10 -5.19 -4.52 -0.48
CA ILE A 10 -5.05 -4.01 0.89
C ILE A 10 -4.56 -5.12 1.82
N VAL A 11 -5.19 -6.30 1.75
CA VAL A 11 -4.84 -7.43 2.63
C VAL A 11 -3.40 -7.86 2.37
N SER A 12 -3.00 -8.02 1.10
CA SER A 12 -1.61 -8.36 0.74
C SER A 12 -0.62 -7.32 1.24
N TYR A 13 -0.94 -6.03 1.16
CA TYR A 13 -0.11 -4.95 1.69
C TYR A 13 0.09 -5.06 3.21
N LEU A 14 -0.98 -5.32 3.97
CA LEU A 14 -0.91 -5.45 5.42
C LEU A 14 -0.18 -6.71 5.88
N LEU A 15 -0.19 -7.76 5.04
CA LEU A 15 0.49 -9.04 5.27
C LEU A 15 1.95 -9.05 4.86
N ILE A 16 2.49 -7.97 4.28
CA ILE A 16 3.93 -7.85 4.05
C ILE A 16 4.62 -8.02 5.40
N ILE A 17 5.55 -8.95 5.51
CA ILE A 17 6.38 -9.11 6.72
C ILE A 17 7.67 -8.36 6.46
N LEU A 18 8.13 -7.54 7.40
CA LEU A 18 9.46 -6.93 7.38
C LEU A 18 10.40 -7.70 8.32
N VAL A 19 11.51 -8.19 7.80
CA VAL A 19 12.61 -8.77 8.58
C VAL A 19 13.75 -7.76 8.51
N GLY A 20 14.08 -7.19 9.67
CA GLY A 20 15.18 -6.24 9.85
C GLY A 20 15.59 -6.11 11.33
N GLN A 21 15.02 -6.98 12.16
CA GLN A 21 15.20 -7.19 13.58
C GLN A 21 15.08 -8.71 13.81
N MET A 22 15.44 -9.22 14.98
CA MET A 22 15.47 -10.67 15.29
C MET A 22 14.14 -11.43 15.08
N ILE A 23 13.03 -10.73 14.81
CA ILE A 23 11.69 -11.27 14.53
C ILE A 23 11.12 -10.54 13.31
N GLY A 24 10.49 -11.28 12.39
CA GLY A 24 9.73 -10.71 11.29
C GLY A 24 8.48 -9.99 11.81
N LEU A 25 8.36 -8.69 11.54
CA LEU A 25 7.25 -7.86 11.98
C LEU A 25 6.26 -7.64 10.83
N PRO A 26 4.98 -8.01 10.98
CA PRO A 26 3.96 -7.65 10.00
C PRO A 26 3.92 -6.13 9.80
N PHE A 27 3.83 -5.69 8.54
CA PHE A 27 4.01 -4.31 8.14
C PHE A 27 2.96 -3.38 8.76
N ILE A 28 1.76 -3.88 9.01
CA ILE A 28 0.72 -3.14 9.74
C ILE A 28 1.18 -2.70 11.13
N PHE A 29 1.87 -3.55 11.88
CA PHE A 29 2.35 -3.18 13.21
C PHE A 29 3.44 -2.12 13.11
N TRP A 30 4.35 -2.27 12.13
CA TRP A 30 5.36 -1.25 11.86
C TRP A 30 4.71 0.11 11.56
N LEU A 31 3.72 0.17 10.66
CA LEU A 31 3.00 1.40 10.34
C LEU A 31 2.35 2.03 11.57
N ILE A 32 1.68 1.24 12.41
CA ILE A 32 0.99 1.75 13.60
C ILE A 32 1.99 2.34 14.60
N PHE A 33 3.06 1.61 14.93
CA PHE A 33 4.04 2.09 15.90
C PHE A 33 4.81 3.30 15.39
N THR A 34 5.26 3.27 14.14
CA THR A 34 6.08 4.33 13.55
C THR A 34 5.32 5.64 13.33
N VAL A 35 3.98 5.61 13.16
CA VAL A 35 3.18 6.85 13.09
C VAL A 35 3.24 7.66 14.39
N PHE A 36 3.44 7.01 15.55
CA PHE A 36 3.55 7.68 16.84
C PHE A 36 5.00 7.97 17.26
N ASP A 37 5.98 7.64 16.42
CA ASP A 37 7.41 7.84 16.69
C ASP A 37 7.85 9.27 16.29
N PHE A 38 7.48 10.25 17.11
CA PHE A 38 7.71 11.67 16.81
C PHE A 38 9.20 12.03 16.76
N GLY A 39 9.61 12.72 15.69
CA GLY A 39 10.99 13.15 15.49
C GLY A 39 11.82 12.18 14.63
N ASN A 40 11.25 11.05 14.22
CA ASN A 40 11.83 10.13 13.26
C ASN A 40 11.35 10.44 11.83
N THR A 41 12.26 10.41 10.84
CA THR A 41 11.90 10.58 9.42
C THR A 41 10.97 9.47 8.91
N ASP A 42 11.06 8.27 9.50
CA ASP A 42 10.21 7.12 9.15
C ASP A 42 8.74 7.37 9.49
N GLN A 43 8.45 8.25 10.45
CA GLN A 43 7.10 8.64 10.82
C GLN A 43 6.31 9.18 9.61
N LEU A 44 6.94 10.04 8.81
CA LEU A 44 6.31 10.68 7.65
C LEU A 44 5.93 9.64 6.59
N PHE A 45 6.80 8.66 6.36
CA PHE A 45 6.52 7.55 5.44
C PHE A 45 5.45 6.60 5.98
N ALA A 46 5.45 6.31 7.28
CA ALA A 46 4.40 5.52 7.91
C ALA A 46 3.03 6.22 7.83
N MET A 47 3.00 7.54 8.03
CA MET A 47 1.80 8.36 7.82
C MET A 47 1.28 8.27 6.39
N PHE A 48 2.17 8.36 5.39
CA PHE A 48 1.78 8.16 3.98
C PHE A 48 1.18 6.77 3.75
N GLY A 49 1.80 5.71 4.28
CA GLY A 49 1.25 4.36 4.21
C GLY A 49 -0.17 4.27 4.75
N VAL A 50 -0.40 4.82 5.95
CA VAL A 50 -1.72 4.83 6.60
C VAL A 50 -2.74 5.66 5.82
N ILE A 51 -2.39 6.88 5.39
CA ILE A 51 -3.27 7.73 4.58
C ILE A 51 -3.61 7.04 3.26
N GLY A 52 -2.64 6.37 2.63
CA GLY A 52 -2.84 5.59 1.41
C GLY A 52 -3.87 4.48 1.61
N VAL A 53 -3.70 3.65 2.64
CA VAL A 53 -4.64 2.57 3.01
C VAL A 53 -6.04 3.13 3.27
N ILE A 54 -6.15 4.20 4.06
CA ILE A 54 -7.43 4.85 4.37
C ILE A 54 -8.09 5.39 3.09
N GLY A 55 -7.33 6.06 2.22
CA GLY A 55 -7.83 6.63 0.97
C GLY A 55 -8.46 5.58 0.03
N VAL A 56 -7.91 4.36 0.03
CA VAL A 56 -8.45 3.25 -0.77
C VAL A 56 -9.60 2.53 -0.05
N GLY A 57 -9.49 2.40 1.27
CA GLY A 57 -10.48 1.73 2.12
C GLY A 57 -11.80 2.49 2.24
N ILE A 58 -11.76 3.83 2.23
CA ILE A 58 -12.97 4.65 2.17
C ILE A 58 -13.70 4.36 0.85
N ASN A 59 -15.02 4.22 0.91
CA ASN A 59 -15.83 3.87 -0.25
C ASN A 59 -15.72 4.93 -1.36
N LEU A 60 -14.78 4.70 -2.28
CA LEU A 60 -14.42 5.53 -3.44
C LEU A 60 -15.64 5.96 -4.28
N SER A 61 -16.76 5.25 -4.17
CA SER A 61 -18.04 5.56 -4.84
C SER A 61 -18.44 7.04 -4.80
N LYS A 62 -18.13 7.77 -3.71
CA LYS A 62 -18.57 9.16 -3.54
C LYS A 62 -17.54 10.24 -3.91
N TRP A 63 -16.29 9.89 -4.18
CA TRP A 63 -15.26 10.89 -4.48
C TRP A 63 -15.30 11.29 -5.95
N LYS A 64 -15.37 12.59 -6.26
CA LYS A 64 -15.40 13.11 -7.65
C LYS A 64 -14.20 12.67 -8.50
N ASN A 65 -13.03 12.49 -7.87
CA ASN A 65 -11.76 12.20 -8.53
C ASN A 65 -11.20 10.81 -8.17
N LYS A 66 -12.03 9.77 -8.25
CA LYS A 66 -11.68 8.37 -7.88
C LYS A 66 -10.36 7.90 -8.52
N LYS A 67 -10.12 8.27 -9.78
CA LYS A 67 -8.91 7.91 -10.53
C LYS A 67 -7.65 8.49 -9.89
N LEU A 68 -7.64 9.80 -9.67
CA LEU A 68 -6.51 10.50 -9.07
C LEU A 68 -6.26 10.03 -7.63
N LEU A 69 -7.33 9.85 -6.85
CA LEU A 69 -7.20 9.31 -5.50
C LEU A 69 -6.56 7.92 -5.50
N THR A 70 -6.99 7.04 -6.42
CA THR A 70 -6.43 5.67 -6.50
C THR A 70 -4.93 5.69 -6.82
N ILE A 71 -4.49 6.54 -7.75
CA ILE A 71 -3.08 6.67 -8.12
C ILE A 71 -2.26 7.28 -6.98
N VAL A 72 -2.76 8.35 -6.36
CA VAL A 72 -2.10 9.00 -5.22
C VAL A 72 -1.99 8.04 -4.04
N SER A 73 -3.05 7.31 -3.72
CA SER A 73 -3.01 6.29 -2.66
C SER A 73 -1.98 5.20 -2.95
N PHE A 74 -1.79 4.80 -4.21
CA PHE A 74 -0.75 3.83 -4.56
C PHE A 74 0.64 4.35 -4.24
N ALA A 75 0.93 5.59 -4.67
CA ALA A 75 2.22 6.23 -4.41
C ALA A 75 2.46 6.39 -2.90
N LEU A 76 1.42 6.77 -2.14
CA LEU A 76 1.48 6.89 -0.69
C LEU A 76 1.75 5.54 -0.01
N MET A 77 1.08 4.46 -0.42
CA MET A 77 1.31 3.10 0.10
C MET A 77 2.69 2.55 -0.26
N LEU A 78 3.22 2.87 -1.45
CA LEU A 78 4.58 2.45 -1.83
C LEU A 78 5.66 3.18 -1.03
N SER A 79 5.44 4.43 -0.65
CA SER A 79 6.47 5.26 -0.02
C SER A 79 7.13 4.65 1.24
N PRO A 80 6.42 4.08 2.23
CA PRO A 80 7.08 3.41 3.35
C PRO A 80 7.85 2.16 2.94
N ILE A 81 7.37 1.40 1.94
CA ILE A 81 8.08 0.21 1.45
C ILE A 81 9.41 0.62 0.82
N ILE A 82 9.38 1.63 -0.06
CA ILE A 82 10.58 2.16 -0.71
C ILE A 82 11.55 2.69 0.34
N SER A 83 11.07 3.44 1.34
CA SER A 83 11.91 3.93 2.44
C SER A 83 12.63 2.78 3.14
N ARG A 84 11.92 1.70 3.49
CA ARG A 84 12.54 0.52 4.12
C ARG A 84 13.57 -0.16 3.22
N LEU A 85 13.29 -0.30 1.94
CA LEU A 85 14.24 -0.88 0.96
C LEU A 85 15.50 -0.02 0.78
N THR A 86 15.44 1.30 1.01
CA THR A 86 16.62 2.17 0.94
C THR A 86 17.46 2.19 2.22
N GLN A 87 16.87 1.85 3.37
CA GLN A 87 17.52 1.92 4.67
C GLN A 87 18.07 0.59 5.16
N VAL A 88 17.46 -0.52 4.74
CA VAL A 88 17.82 -1.87 5.17
C VAL A 88 18.47 -2.61 4.00
N PRO A 89 19.54 -3.40 4.26
CA PRO A 89 20.17 -4.20 3.22
C PRO A 89 19.18 -5.13 2.51
N ILE A 90 19.32 -5.28 1.19
CA ILE A 90 18.36 -6.02 0.36
C ILE A 90 18.29 -7.51 0.75
N GLU A 91 19.40 -8.05 1.26
CA GLU A 91 19.54 -9.44 1.72
C GLU A 91 18.59 -9.75 2.88
N MET A 92 18.24 -8.74 3.67
CA MET A 92 17.26 -8.89 4.75
C MET A 92 15.84 -9.07 4.23
N PHE A 93 15.58 -8.83 2.94
CA PHE A 93 14.28 -8.98 2.28
C PHE A 93 14.17 -10.21 1.38
N ASP A 94 15.25 -10.99 1.22
CA ASP A 94 15.32 -12.20 0.39
C ASP A 94 14.59 -13.37 1.04
N TYR A 95 13.26 -13.25 1.15
CA TYR A 95 12.39 -14.30 1.65
C TYR A 95 10.95 -14.17 1.15
N LEU A 96 10.31 -15.34 0.99
CA LEU A 96 8.99 -15.47 0.40
C LEU A 96 7.89 -14.67 1.11
N ALA A 97 8.00 -14.48 2.43
CA ALA A 97 6.99 -13.74 3.21
C ALA A 97 7.04 -12.21 3.05
N PHE A 98 8.08 -11.67 2.41
CA PHE A 98 8.10 -10.28 1.93
C PHE A 98 7.75 -10.22 0.45
N GLU A 99 8.41 -11.03 -0.37
CA GLU A 99 8.30 -10.98 -1.84
C GLU A 99 6.91 -11.30 -2.34
N ILE A 100 6.29 -12.37 -1.84
CA ILE A 100 4.98 -12.83 -2.33
C ILE A 100 3.89 -11.79 -2.00
N PRO A 101 3.71 -11.32 -0.74
CA PRO A 101 2.70 -10.33 -0.43
C PRO A 101 2.93 -8.99 -1.15
N LEU A 102 4.19 -8.55 -1.27
CA LEU A 102 4.54 -7.33 -1.98
C LEU A 102 4.18 -7.42 -3.47
N THR A 103 4.53 -8.53 -4.12
CA THR A 103 4.24 -8.75 -5.54
C THR A 103 2.74 -8.80 -5.80
N ILE A 104 1.98 -9.52 -4.95
CA ILE A 104 0.52 -9.58 -5.06
C ILE A 104 -0.07 -8.17 -4.87
N PHE A 105 0.41 -7.41 -3.88
CA PHE A 105 -0.02 -6.03 -3.66
C PHE A 105 0.19 -5.18 -4.91
N ILE A 106 1.39 -5.16 -5.48
CA ILE A 106 1.73 -4.34 -6.66
C ILE A 106 0.83 -4.73 -7.84
N ILE A 107 0.76 -6.02 -8.18
CA ILE A 107 -0.01 -6.48 -9.35
C ILE A 107 -1.51 -6.22 -9.16
N ALA A 108 -2.08 -6.61 -8.01
CA ALA A 108 -3.50 -6.41 -7.73
C ALA A 108 -3.87 -4.92 -7.74
N TYR A 109 -3.02 -4.06 -7.18
CA TYR A 109 -3.27 -2.62 -7.15
C TYR A 109 -3.16 -2.00 -8.55
N LEU A 110 -2.18 -2.40 -9.37
CA LEU A 110 -2.08 -1.95 -10.77
C LEU A 110 -3.33 -2.34 -11.56
N ILE A 111 -3.83 -3.57 -11.41
CA ILE A 111 -5.09 -4.00 -12.01
C ILE A 111 -6.26 -3.13 -11.51
N PHE A 112 -6.31 -2.83 -10.21
CA PHE A 112 -7.33 -1.95 -9.64
C PHE A 112 -7.30 -0.53 -10.23
N ILE A 113 -6.10 0.04 -10.45
CA ILE A 113 -5.93 1.32 -11.16
C ILE A 113 -6.51 1.24 -12.57
N VAL A 114 -6.14 0.22 -13.35
CA VAL A 114 -6.62 0.04 -14.73
C VAL A 114 -8.15 -0.05 -14.77
N LEU A 115 -8.75 -0.85 -13.89
CA LEU A 115 -10.22 -0.97 -13.80
C LEU A 115 -10.89 0.37 -13.50
N ASN A 116 -10.33 1.18 -12.59
CA ASN A 116 -10.84 2.52 -12.30
C ASN A 116 -10.67 3.50 -13.48
N MET A 117 -9.65 3.30 -14.33
CA MET A 117 -9.44 4.13 -15.51
C MET A 117 -10.45 3.83 -16.62
N LEU A 118 -10.80 2.55 -16.80
CA LEU A 118 -11.72 2.07 -17.84
C LEU A 118 -13.20 2.42 -17.59
N GLU A 119 -13.60 2.60 -16.32
CA GLU A 119 -14.99 2.83 -15.90
C GLU A 119 -15.63 4.11 -16.50
N LYS A 120 -14.84 5.02 -17.07
CA LYS A 120 -15.31 6.31 -17.64
C LYS A 120 -15.86 6.22 -19.07
N LYS A 121 -15.70 5.10 -19.78
CA LYS A 121 -16.18 5.01 -21.18
C LYS A 121 -17.70 4.87 -21.32
N THR A 122 -18.44 4.69 -20.22
CA THR A 122 -19.89 4.40 -20.24
C THR A 122 -20.78 5.54 -19.78
N GLU A 123 -20.23 6.71 -19.41
CA GLU A 123 -21.00 7.87 -18.91
C GLU A 123 -21.28 8.96 -19.97
N CYS A 124 -21.01 8.70 -21.26
CA CYS A 124 -21.56 9.53 -22.34
C CYS A 124 -22.84 8.87 -22.89
N LYS A 125 -23.98 9.23 -22.31
CA LYS A 125 -25.28 9.15 -22.96
C LYS A 125 -26.14 10.32 -22.49
#